data_AF-A0A1H7BV92-F1
#
_entry.id   AF-A0A1H7BV92-F1
#
_cell.length_a   1.000
_cell.length_b   1.000
_cell.length_c   1.000
_cell.angle_alpha   90.00
_cell.angle_beta   90.00
_cell.angle_gamma   90.00
#
_symmetry.space_group_name_H-M   'P 1'
#
loop_
_entity.id
_entity.type
_entity.pdbx_description
1 polymer ?
#
loop_
_entity_poly.entity_id
_entity_poly.type
_entity_poly.pdbx_seq_one_letter_code
_entity_poly.pdbx_strand_id
1 'polypeptide(L)' 'FNRTFREDVLDACLFTSLEQAQQMTDEWVAEYNGHRPHQALGYQTPTDYAA' A
#
# COMPACT_ATOMS: atom_id res chain seq x y z
N PHE A 1 -6.59 -0.41 3.63
CA PHE A 1 -5.91 0.71 2.97
C PHE A 1 -5.49 1.77 3.99
N ASN A 2 -6.34 2.74 4.38
CA ASN A 2 -5.91 3.91 5.18
C ASN A 2 -5.17 3.58 6.48
N ARG A 3 -5.65 2.60 7.26
CA ARG A 3 -4.97 2.19 8.50
C ARG A 3 -3.56 1.67 8.22
N THR A 4 -3.46 0.67 7.35
CA THR A 4 -2.19 0.01 7.03
C THR A 4 -1.22 0.94 6.31
N PHE A 5 -1.70 1.85 5.47
CA PHE A 5 -0.85 2.85 4.83
C PHE A 5 -0.23 3.80 5.86
N ARG A 6 -1.02 4.24 6.85
CA ARG A 6 -0.50 5.07 7.94
C ARG A 6 0.56 4.31 8.74
N GLU A 7 0.25 3.10 9.18
CA GLU A 7 1.14 2.28 10.03
C GLU A 7 2.44 1.90 9.29
N ASP A 8 2.35 1.46 8.03
CA ASP A 8 3.48 0.89 7.29
C ASP A 8 4.34 1.95 6.58
N VAL A 9 3.78 3.14 6.27
CA VAL A 9 4.48 4.17 5.49
C VAL A 9 4.65 5.44 6.31
N LEU A 10 3.55 6.06 6.75
CA LEU A 10 3.60 7.40 7.34
C LEU A 10 4.19 7.43 8.75
N ASP A 11 3.88 6.42 9.57
CA ASP A 11 4.37 6.32 10.95
C ASP A 11 5.74 5.62 11.01
N ALA A 12 6.04 4.76 10.04
CA ALA A 12 7.27 3.97 9.99
C ALA A 12 8.46 4.72 9.37
N CYS A 13 8.21 5.76 8.56
CA CYS A 13 9.24 6.42 7.77
C CYS A 13 9.31 7.93 8.04
N LEU A 14 10.53 8.47 8.12
CA LEU A 14 10.77 9.90 8.05
C LEU A 14 11.11 10.28 6.61
N PHE A 15 10.41 11.29 6.08
CA PHE A 15 10.64 11.80 4.74
C PHE A 15 11.41 13.11 4.81
N THR A 16 12.39 13.27 3.92
CA THR A 16 13.14 14.52 3.75
C THR A 16 12.67 15.34 2.55
N SER A 17 11.84 14.77 1.67
CA SER A 17 11.23 15.45 0.53
C SER A 17 9.87 14.82 0.16
N LEU A 18 9.05 15.57 -0.58
CA LEU A 18 7.80 15.05 -1.14
C LEU A 18 8.06 13.95 -2.17
N GLU A 19 9.12 14.07 -2.96
CA GLU A 19 9.52 13.06 -3.95
C GLU A 19 9.80 11.70 -3.29
N GLN A 20 10.52 11.70 -2.17
CA GLN A 20 10.77 10.48 -1.40
C GLN A 20 9.46 9.88 -0.86
N ALA A 21 8.59 10.72 -0.29
CA ALA A 21 7.30 10.25 0.22
C ALA A 21 6.43 9.65 -0.90
N GLN A 22 6.48 10.24 -2.09
CA GLN A 22 5.74 9.76 -3.25
C GLN A 22 6.28 8.43 -3.77
N GLN A 23 7.61 8.29 -3.92
CA GLN A 23 8.22 7.02 -4.32
C GLN A 23 7.85 5.88 -3.37
N MET A 24 7.98 6.10 -2.05
CA MET A 24 7.63 5.07 -1.06
C MET A 24 6.14 4.73 -1.07
N THR A 25 5.29 5.72 -1.34
CA THR A 25 3.85 5.50 -1.51
C THR A 25 3.56 4.66 -2.75
N ASP A 26 4.18 4.95 -3.89
CA ASP A 26 3.97 4.24 -5.15
C ASP A 26 4.39 2.77 -5.02
N GLU A 27 5.55 2.52 -4.40
CA GLU A 27 6.04 1.16 -4.10
C GLU A 27 5.05 0.41 -3.19
N TRP A 28 4.60 1.03 -2.10
CA TRP A 28 3.67 0.41 -1.17
C TRP A 28 2.30 0.14 -1.81
N VAL A 29 1.79 1.05 -2.66
CA VAL A 29 0.52 0.88 -3.37
C VAL A 29 0.60 -0.29 -4.36
N ALA A 30 1.72 -0.44 -5.07
CA ALA A 30 1.94 -1.57 -5.96
C ALA A 30 1.94 -2.91 -5.20
N GLU A 31 2.56 -2.96 -4.02
CA GLU A 31 2.52 -4.14 -3.15
C GLU A 31 1.10 -4.42 -2.62
N TYR A 32 0.42 -3.40 -2.09
CA TYR A 32 -0.91 -3.53 -1.50
C TYR A 32 -1.95 -4.04 -2.52
N ASN A 33 -1.89 -3.52 -3.74
CA ASN A 33 -2.85 -3.86 -4.80
C ASN A 33 -2.50 -5.15 -5.55
N GLY A 34 -1.21 -5.47 -5.71
CA GLY A 34 -0.78 -6.61 -6.53
C GLY A 34 -0.44 -7.87 -5.75
N HIS A 35 -0.14 -7.77 -4.45
CA HIS A 35 0.50 -8.89 -3.72
C HIS A 35 -0.12 -9.18 -2.35
N ARG A 36 -0.85 -8.24 -1.75
CA ARG A 36 -1.50 -8.47 -0.45
C ARG A 36 -2.91 -9.02 -0.66
N PRO A 37 -3.20 -10.28 -0.26
CA PRO A 37 -4.55 -10.81 -0.28
C PRO A 37 -5.39 -10.20 0.86
N HIS A 38 -6.64 -9.86 0.57
CA HIS A 38 -7.56 -9.27 1.56
C HIS A 38 -8.70 -10.22 1.86
N GLN A 39 -8.93 -10.52 3.13
CA GLN A 39 -10.04 -11.40 3.55
C GLN A 39 -11.40 -10.91 3.04
N ALA A 40 -11.61 -9.60 3.00
CA ALA A 40 -12.85 -9.00 2.48
C ALA A 40 -13.06 -9.23 0.96
N LEU A 41 -11.98 -9.52 0.23
CA LEU A 41 -11.98 -9.84 -1.19
C LEU A 41 -11.84 -11.36 -1.42
N GLY A 42 -12.25 -12.19 -0.45
CA GLY A 42 -12.11 -13.65 -0.56
C GLY A 42 -10.65 -14.12 -0.62
N TYR A 43 -9.73 -13.40 0.02
CA TYR A 43 -8.29 -13.60 -0.04
C TYR A 43 -7.68 -13.37 -1.44
N GLN A 44 -8.35 -12.60 -2.30
CA GLN A 44 -7.76 -12.06 -3.52
C GLN A 44 -7.03 -10.75 -3.24
N THR A 45 -6.11 -10.39 -4.14
CA THR A 45 -5.53 -9.04 -4.17
C THR A 45 -6.55 -8.06 -4.77
N PRO A 46 -6.43 -6.75 -4.51
CA PRO A 46 -7.32 -5.76 -5.12
C PRO A 46 -7.28 -5.78 -6.64
N THR A 47 -6.10 -6.03 -7.23
CA THR A 47 -5.96 -6.18 -8.69
C THR A 47 -6.68 -7.42 -9.20
N ASP A 48 -6.51 -8.58 -8.55
CA ASP A 48 -7.18 -9.82 -8.99
C ASP A 48 -8.70 -9.77 -8.85
N TYR A 49 -9.20 -9.07 -7.83
CA TYR A 49 -10.64 -8.89 -7.63
C TYR A 49 -11.28 -7.96 -8.67
N ALA A 50 -10.52 -7.03 -9.24
CA ALA A 50 -11.01 -6.05 -10.21
C ALA A 50 -10.94 -6.52 -11.68
N ALA A 51 -10.34 -7.68 -11.93
CA ALA A 51 -10.19 -8.31 -13.25
C ALA A 51 -11.48 -9.02 -13.70
#